data_AF-A0A3M1DUA0-F1
#
_entry.id   AF-A0A3M1DUA0-F1
#
_cell.length_a   1.000
_cell.length_b   1.000
_cell.length_c   1.000
_cell.angle_alpha   90.00
_cell.angle_beta   90.00
_cell.angle_gamma   90.00
#
_symmetry.space_group_name_H-M   'P 1'
#
loop_
_entity.id
_entity.type
_entity.pdbx_description
1 polymer ?
#
loop_
_entity_poly.entity_id
_entity_poly.type
_entity_poly.pdbx_seq_one_letter_code
_entity_poly.pdbx_strand_id
1 'polypeptide(L)'
;MGGLVSVPLAWLLSYGAALPFFLGLFFFALFGLVIGASVFRVASRGGRYSRGRIELGTALLVLWGMWLSIVFESRGFPEDKAREAAQSTLDIGHRTRAEYEAFVAEQVRDYLRKHYPPGGTVGYVRWVVASGEIPRGDLKEVRRTLQIGHHGWTWVIRVLLSTGLLAFGIGSQLWGLIEPTQTPATTSEAPLQKT
;
A
#
# COMPACT_ATOMS: atom_id res chain seq x y z
N MET A 1 -43.86 1.98 -16.53
CA MET A 1 -43.62 0.74 -15.76
C MET A 1 -42.16 0.28 -15.69
N GLY A 2 -41.20 0.86 -16.43
CA GLY A 2 -39.78 0.45 -16.35
C GLY A 2 -39.05 0.76 -15.04
N GLY A 3 -39.57 1.69 -14.21
CA GLY A 3 -38.97 2.04 -12.92
C GLY A 3 -39.05 0.94 -11.86
N LEU A 4 -40.08 0.08 -11.89
CA LEU A 4 -40.31 -0.95 -10.87
C LEU A 4 -39.38 -2.16 -11.03
N VAL A 5 -38.93 -2.44 -12.26
CA VAL A 5 -38.03 -3.58 -12.56
C VAL A 5 -36.55 -3.16 -12.51
N SER A 6 -36.25 -1.89 -12.79
CA SER A 6 -34.85 -1.40 -12.81
C SER A 6 -34.22 -1.32 -11.42
N VAL A 7 -34.99 -1.05 -10.36
CA VAL A 7 -34.48 -0.96 -8.98
C VAL A 7 -33.90 -2.29 -8.46
N PRO A 8 -34.64 -3.42 -8.46
CA PRO A 8 -34.09 -4.69 -7.99
C PRO A 8 -32.95 -5.20 -8.88
N LEU A 9 -32.99 -4.92 -10.19
CA LEU A 9 -31.92 -5.29 -11.11
C LEU A 9 -30.64 -4.49 -10.84
N ALA A 10 -30.74 -3.17 -10.61
CA ALA A 10 -29.60 -2.34 -10.23
C ALA A 10 -28.98 -2.78 -8.90
N TRP A 11 -29.81 -3.19 -7.93
CA TRP A 11 -29.36 -3.72 -6.65
C TRP A 11 -28.59 -5.04 -6.82
N LEU A 12 -29.12 -5.99 -7.60
CA LEU A 12 -28.44 -7.25 -7.91
C LEU A 12 -27.11 -7.03 -8.65
N LEU A 13 -27.10 -6.12 -9.63
CA LEU A 13 -25.90 -5.75 -10.37
C LEU A 13 -24.85 -5.08 -9.47
N SER A 14 -25.26 -4.26 -8.49
CA SER A 14 -24.35 -3.68 -7.50
C SER A 14 -23.67 -4.74 -6.64
N TYR A 15 -24.39 -5.78 -6.22
CA TYR A 15 -23.79 -6.92 -5.51
C TYR A 15 -22.85 -7.72 -6.41
N GLY A 16 -23.26 -7.97 -7.66
CA GLY A 16 -22.40 -8.62 -8.65
C GLY A 16 -21.10 -7.86 -8.90
N ALA A 17 -21.17 -6.52 -8.97
CA ALA A 17 -20.01 -5.66 -9.12
C ALA A 17 -19.11 -5.63 -7.87
N ALA A 18 -19.67 -5.84 -6.67
CA ALA A 18 -18.90 -5.93 -5.43
C ALA A 18 -18.24 -7.30 -5.22
N LEU A 19 -18.65 -8.33 -5.97
CA LEU A 19 -18.19 -9.71 -5.80
C LEU A 19 -16.66 -9.87 -6.00
N PRO A 20 -16.03 -9.28 -7.03
CA PRO A 20 -14.57 -9.30 -7.19
C PRO A 20 -13.83 -8.63 -6.02
N PHE A 21 -14.42 -7.59 -5.43
CA PHE A 21 -13.86 -6.92 -4.25
C PHE A 21 -13.88 -7.85 -3.03
N PHE A 22 -15.01 -8.47 -2.72
CA PHE A 22 -15.10 -9.44 -1.62
C PHE A 22 -14.22 -10.67 -1.84
N LEU A 23 -14.13 -11.15 -3.08
CA LEU A 23 -13.25 -12.26 -3.44
C LEU A 23 -11.78 -11.88 -3.25
N GLY A 24 -11.39 -10.68 -3.69
CA GLY A 24 -10.05 -10.12 -3.46
C GLY A 24 -9.73 -9.99 -1.96
N LEU A 25 -10.67 -9.48 -1.17
CA LEU A 25 -10.53 -9.35 0.28
C LEU A 25 -10.40 -10.73 0.96
N PHE A 26 -11.20 -11.71 0.53
CA PHE A 26 -11.12 -13.08 1.02
C PHE A 26 -9.74 -13.70 0.75
N PHE A 27 -9.25 -13.61 -0.49
CA PHE A 27 -7.92 -14.13 -0.82
C PHE A 27 -6.82 -13.36 -0.10
N PHE A 28 -6.92 -12.03 0.00
CA PHE A 28 -5.98 -11.23 0.77
C PHE A 28 -5.90 -11.68 2.24
N ALA A 29 -7.06 -11.88 2.89
CA ALA A 29 -7.12 -12.39 4.25
C ALA A 29 -6.58 -13.82 4.36
N LEU A 30 -6.93 -14.71 3.42
CA LEU A 30 -6.45 -16.08 3.39
C LEU A 30 -4.92 -16.15 3.23
N PHE A 31 -4.35 -15.38 2.29
CA PHE A 31 -2.90 -15.29 2.11
C PHE A 31 -2.22 -14.70 3.35
N GLY A 32 -2.78 -13.64 3.93
CA GLY A 32 -2.29 -13.06 5.18
C GLY A 32 -2.27 -14.09 6.31
N LEU A 33 -3.34 -14.88 6.44
CA LEU A 33 -3.46 -15.94 7.44
C LEU A 33 -2.47 -17.09 7.20
N VAL A 34 -2.31 -17.54 5.96
CA VAL A 34 -1.36 -18.60 5.60
C VAL A 34 0.08 -18.14 5.88
N ILE A 35 0.46 -16.95 5.44
CA ILE A 35 1.79 -16.38 5.70
C ILE A 35 1.99 -16.22 7.21
N GLY A 36 1.00 -15.65 7.93
CA GLY A 36 1.05 -15.48 9.38
C GLY A 36 1.22 -16.80 10.11
N ALA A 37 0.46 -17.83 9.74
CA ALA A 37 0.56 -19.17 10.32
C ALA A 37 1.92 -19.83 10.02
N SER A 38 2.45 -19.68 8.80
CA SER A 38 3.77 -20.18 8.43
C SER A 38 4.87 -19.50 9.24
N VAL A 39 4.83 -18.18 9.37
CA VAL A 39 5.78 -17.41 10.19
C VAL A 39 5.67 -17.81 11.66
N PHE A 40 4.45 -17.94 12.20
CA PHE A 40 4.21 -18.40 13.57
C PHE A 40 4.77 -19.80 13.81
N ARG A 41 4.61 -20.73 12.86
CA ARG A 41 5.14 -22.09 12.96
C ARG A 41 6.67 -22.12 13.00
N VAL A 42 7.33 -21.22 12.27
CA VAL A 42 8.79 -21.10 12.29
C VAL A 42 9.26 -20.40 13.57
N ALA A 43 8.61 -19.30 13.93
CA ALA A 43 8.97 -18.48 15.09
C ALA A 43 8.72 -19.19 16.43
N SER A 44 7.66 -20.01 16.53
CA SER A 44 7.32 -20.74 17.78
C SER A 44 8.40 -21.75 18.20
N ARG A 45 9.28 -22.16 17.29
CA ARG A 45 10.44 -23.02 17.62
C ARG A 45 11.60 -22.26 18.27
N GLY A 46 11.64 -20.92 18.15
CA GLY A 46 12.78 -20.08 18.54
C GLY A 46 12.88 -19.73 20.03
N GLY A 47 11.94 -20.16 20.87
CA GLY A 47 11.85 -19.72 22.26
C GLY A 47 11.31 -18.29 22.39
N ARG A 48 11.33 -17.74 23.61
CA ARG A 48 10.77 -16.42 23.91
C ARG A 48 11.59 -15.30 23.26
N TYR A 49 10.93 -14.41 22.53
CA TYR A 49 11.56 -13.20 22.02
C TYR A 49 11.42 -12.07 23.04
N SER A 50 12.51 -11.34 23.30
CA SER A 50 12.44 -10.12 24.10
C SER A 50 11.57 -9.08 23.38
N ARG A 51 10.73 -8.36 24.13
CA ARG A 51 9.84 -7.30 23.61
C ARG A 51 10.55 -6.33 22.64
N GLY A 52 11.75 -5.86 23.00
CA GLY A 52 12.51 -4.94 22.13
C GLY A 52 12.90 -5.52 20.77
N ARG A 53 13.14 -6.84 20.66
CA ARG A 53 13.43 -7.49 19.37
C ARG A 53 12.18 -7.56 18.49
N ILE A 54 11.01 -7.78 19.10
CA ILE A 54 9.74 -7.77 18.37
C ILE A 54 9.41 -6.36 17.90
N GLU A 55 9.53 -5.36 18.77
CA GLU A 55 9.29 -3.96 18.41
C GLU A 55 10.23 -3.49 17.29
N LEU A 56 11.52 -3.83 17.37
CA LEU A 56 12.49 -3.55 16.31
C LEU A 56 12.15 -4.28 15.00
N GLY A 57 11.80 -5.56 15.07
CA GLY A 57 11.40 -6.35 13.90
C GLY A 57 10.17 -5.77 13.21
N THR A 58 9.15 -5.41 13.99
CA THR A 58 7.94 -4.73 13.49
C THR A 58 8.31 -3.41 12.83
N ALA A 59 9.11 -2.57 13.49
CA ALA A 59 9.52 -1.28 12.94
C ALA A 59 10.27 -1.43 11.61
N LEU A 60 11.21 -2.38 11.52
CA LEU A 60 11.94 -2.64 10.29
C LEU A 60 11.03 -3.13 9.16
N LEU A 61 10.11 -4.05 9.45
CA LEU A 61 9.13 -4.55 8.46
C LEU A 61 8.21 -3.44 7.95
N VAL A 62 7.71 -2.61 8.85
CA VAL A 62 6.82 -1.48 8.52
C VAL A 62 7.57 -0.45 7.67
N LEU A 63 8.77 -0.06 8.09
CA LEU A 63 9.59 0.90 7.34
C LEU A 63 9.98 0.36 5.97
N TRP A 64 10.31 -0.93 5.87
CA TRP A 64 10.60 -1.59 4.61
C TRP A 64 9.39 -1.62 3.67
N GLY A 65 8.22 -2.00 4.18
CA GLY A 65 6.97 -2.00 3.42
C GLY A 65 6.59 -0.60 2.94
N MET A 66 6.70 0.40 3.82
CA MET A 66 6.50 1.81 3.47
C MET A 66 7.47 2.25 2.37
N TRP A 67 8.77 1.94 2.50
CA TRP A 67 9.77 2.27 1.50
C TRP A 67 9.48 1.62 0.15
N LEU A 68 9.16 0.33 0.11
CA LEU A 68 8.79 -0.36 -1.12
C LEU A 68 7.57 0.27 -1.79
N SER A 69 6.53 0.60 -1.01
CA SER A 69 5.33 1.28 -1.52
C SER A 69 5.69 2.58 -2.20
N ILE A 70 6.52 3.41 -1.57
CA ILE A 70 6.97 4.70 -2.12
C ILE A 70 7.82 4.49 -3.39
N VAL A 71 8.69 3.47 -3.41
CA VAL A 71 9.50 3.14 -4.59
C VAL A 71 8.61 2.75 -5.77
N PHE A 72 7.62 1.87 -5.57
CA PHE A 72 6.71 1.46 -6.63
C PHE A 72 5.86 2.62 -7.14
N GLU A 73 5.27 3.42 -6.24
CA GLU A 73 4.52 4.61 -6.60
C GLU A 73 5.39 5.59 -7.40
N SER A 74 6.61 5.87 -6.94
CA SER A 74 7.54 6.79 -7.63
C SER A 74 7.96 6.29 -9.02
N ARG A 75 8.06 4.96 -9.21
CA ARG A 75 8.47 4.35 -10.47
C ARG A 75 7.35 4.25 -11.49
N GLY A 76 6.11 4.07 -11.06
CA GLY A 76 4.94 4.02 -11.94
C GLY A 76 4.32 5.39 -12.22
N PHE A 77 4.62 6.40 -11.39
CA PHE A 77 4.02 7.72 -11.49
C PHE A 77 4.17 8.39 -12.88
N PRO A 78 5.36 8.42 -13.53
CA PRO A 78 5.49 9.02 -14.85
C PRO A 78 4.59 8.35 -15.91
N GLU A 79 4.51 7.02 -15.89
CA GLU A 79 3.72 6.21 -16.81
C GLU A 79 2.22 6.39 -16.58
N ASP A 80 1.78 6.41 -15.31
CA ASP A 80 0.38 6.64 -14.96
C ASP A 80 -0.09 8.03 -15.41
N LYS A 81 0.74 9.06 -15.22
CA LYS A 81 0.45 10.42 -15.68
C LYS A 81 0.52 10.58 -17.19
N ALA A 82 1.44 9.87 -17.84
CA ALA A 82 1.47 9.80 -19.29
C ALA A 82 0.19 9.19 -19.87
N ARG A 83 -0.29 8.09 -19.28
CA ARG A 83 -1.54 7.45 -19.67
C ARG A 83 -2.75 8.35 -19.44
N GLU A 84 -2.81 9.05 -18.31
CA GLU A 84 -3.86 10.04 -18.02
C GLU A 84 -3.84 11.19 -19.03
N ALA A 85 -2.65 11.70 -19.37
CA ALA A 85 -2.49 12.74 -20.39
C ALA A 85 -2.92 12.25 -21.77
N ALA A 86 -2.57 11.02 -22.16
CA ALA A 86 -2.95 10.43 -23.44
C ALA A 86 -4.46 10.20 -23.56
N GLN A 87 -5.13 9.80 -22.48
CA GLN A 87 -6.59 9.64 -22.45
C GLN A 87 -7.35 10.97 -22.56
N SER A 88 -6.75 12.07 -22.08
CA SER A 88 -7.39 13.38 -22.04
C SER A 88 -7.03 14.31 -23.20
N THR A 89 -6.07 13.91 -24.05
CA THR A 89 -5.61 14.68 -25.20
C THR A 89 -6.21 14.13 -26.49
N LEU A 90 -7.08 14.91 -27.15
CA LEU A 90 -7.76 14.50 -28.39
C LEU A 90 -6.83 14.50 -29.62
N ASP A 91 -5.81 15.35 -29.62
CA ASP A 91 -4.87 15.52 -30.72
C ASP A 91 -3.44 15.26 -30.23
N ILE A 92 -2.93 14.07 -30.53
CA ILE A 92 -1.55 13.64 -30.26
C ILE A 92 -0.63 13.83 -31.49
N GLY A 93 -1.11 14.55 -32.51
CA GLY A 93 -0.41 14.76 -33.78
C GLY A 93 -0.19 13.46 -34.55
N HIS A 94 1.00 13.29 -35.11
CA HIS A 94 1.39 12.11 -35.90
C HIS A 94 1.92 10.93 -35.08
N ARG A 95 1.95 11.04 -33.74
CA ARG A 95 2.48 9.99 -32.88
C ARG A 95 1.45 8.93 -32.58
N THR A 96 1.91 7.70 -32.40
CA THR A 96 1.07 6.66 -31.80
C THR A 96 0.84 6.98 -30.32
N ARG A 97 -0.23 6.43 -29.75
CA ARG A 97 -0.53 6.58 -28.31
C ARG A 97 0.64 6.15 -27.42
N ALA A 98 1.30 5.04 -27.75
CA ALA A 98 2.44 4.54 -26.98
C ALA A 98 3.65 5.49 -27.05
N GLU A 99 3.91 6.08 -28.22
CA GLU A 99 4.98 7.09 -28.38
C GLU A 99 4.67 8.37 -27.59
N TYR A 100 3.42 8.84 -27.62
CA TYR A 100 3.00 9.99 -26.83
C TYR A 100 3.11 9.70 -25.32
N GLU A 101 2.67 8.54 -24.85
CA GLU A 101 2.81 8.14 -23.45
C GLU A 101 4.29 8.08 -23.03
N ALA A 102 5.16 7.43 -23.81
CA ALA A 102 6.59 7.38 -23.53
C ALA A 102 7.24 8.79 -23.48
N PHE A 103 6.84 9.67 -24.40
CA PHE A 103 7.32 11.05 -24.46
C PHE A 103 6.89 11.89 -23.24
N VAL A 104 5.62 11.80 -22.83
CA VAL A 104 5.14 12.49 -21.63
C VAL A 104 5.80 11.94 -20.38
N ALA A 105 5.98 10.61 -20.27
CA ALA A 105 6.65 10.00 -19.14
C ALA A 105 8.10 10.50 -19.00
N GLU A 106 8.84 10.63 -20.10
CA GLU A 106 10.22 11.18 -20.04
C GLU A 106 10.23 12.65 -19.62
N GLN A 107 9.31 13.48 -20.14
CA GLN A 107 9.21 14.87 -19.70
C GLN A 107 8.90 14.99 -18.20
N VAL A 108 8.04 14.12 -17.66
CA VAL A 108 7.75 14.07 -16.21
C VAL A 108 9.02 13.70 -15.42
N ARG A 109 9.78 12.69 -15.89
CA ARG A 109 11.06 12.31 -15.25
C ARG A 109 12.07 13.46 -15.28
N ASP A 110 12.20 14.14 -16.41
CA ASP A 110 13.13 15.27 -16.56
C ASP A 110 12.71 16.46 -15.71
N TYR A 111 11.41 16.76 -15.64
CA TYR A 111 10.88 17.77 -14.74
C TYR A 111 11.25 17.48 -13.28
N LEU A 112 11.04 16.24 -12.82
CA LEU A 112 11.38 15.83 -11.46
C LEU A 112 12.90 15.89 -11.20
N ARG A 113 13.73 15.45 -12.15
CA ARG A 113 15.20 15.54 -12.03
C ARG A 113 15.67 17.00 -11.94
N LYS A 114 15.08 17.89 -12.74
CA LYS A 114 15.46 19.30 -12.83
C LYS A 114 15.04 20.11 -11.60
N HIS A 115 13.78 19.97 -11.16
CA HIS A 115 13.23 20.80 -10.08
C HIS A 115 13.41 20.17 -8.70
N TYR A 116 13.60 18.85 -8.61
CA TYR A 116 13.71 18.11 -7.35
C TYR A 116 14.89 17.12 -7.37
N PRO A 117 16.15 17.60 -7.43
CA PRO A 117 17.33 16.74 -7.46
C PRO A 117 17.44 15.87 -6.20
N PRO A 118 17.94 14.61 -6.29
CA PRO A 118 18.55 13.97 -7.46
C PRO A 118 17.55 13.35 -8.47
N GLY A 119 16.24 13.62 -8.34
CA GLY A 119 15.19 12.91 -9.08
C GLY A 119 14.90 11.53 -8.48
N GLY A 120 14.32 10.65 -9.29
CA GLY A 120 13.91 9.30 -8.86
C GLY A 120 12.95 9.32 -7.67
N THR A 121 13.05 8.33 -6.78
CA THR A 121 12.16 8.21 -5.61
C THR A 121 12.30 9.37 -4.63
N VAL A 122 13.53 9.86 -4.38
CA VAL A 122 13.77 10.98 -3.46
C VAL A 122 13.20 12.28 -4.03
N GLY A 123 13.45 12.56 -5.31
CA GLY A 123 12.89 13.72 -6.00
C GLY A 123 11.37 13.68 -6.06
N TYR A 124 10.78 12.50 -6.28
CA TYR A 124 9.34 12.28 -6.22
C TYR A 124 8.76 12.63 -4.83
N VAL A 125 9.32 12.10 -3.75
CA VAL A 125 8.85 12.40 -2.38
C VAL A 125 8.95 13.90 -2.09
N ARG A 126 10.08 14.54 -2.45
CA ARG A 126 10.25 15.99 -2.29
C ARG A 126 9.19 16.78 -3.05
N TRP A 127 8.89 16.37 -4.28
CA TRP A 127 7.87 17.00 -5.11
C TRP A 127 6.47 16.83 -4.51
N VAL A 128 6.08 15.61 -4.11
CA VAL A 128 4.77 15.32 -3.50
C VAL A 128 4.56 16.12 -2.21
N VAL A 129 5.60 16.23 -1.38
CA VAL A 129 5.54 16.99 -0.13
C VAL A 129 5.51 18.50 -0.39
N ALA A 130 6.19 19.00 -1.42
CA ALA A 130 6.26 20.44 -1.70
C ALA A 130 5.03 20.99 -2.41
N SER A 131 4.58 20.32 -3.49
CA SER A 131 3.48 20.79 -4.33
C SER A 131 2.59 19.67 -4.83
N GLY A 132 3.17 18.54 -5.26
CA GLY A 132 2.42 17.46 -5.93
C GLY A 132 1.75 17.89 -7.23
N GLU A 133 2.20 19.01 -7.81
CA GLU A 133 1.69 19.59 -9.05
C GLU A 133 2.85 19.87 -10.03
N ILE A 134 2.59 19.60 -11.31
CA ILE A 134 3.44 20.02 -12.43
C ILE A 134 2.66 21.10 -13.18
N PRO A 135 3.08 22.38 -13.09
CA PRO A 135 2.38 23.49 -13.71
C PRO A 135 2.20 23.30 -15.22
N ARG A 136 1.07 23.80 -15.73
CA ARG A 136 0.85 23.88 -17.18
C ARG A 136 1.97 24.72 -17.82
N GLY A 137 2.57 24.19 -18.89
CA GLY A 137 3.62 24.86 -19.65
C GLY A 137 5.03 24.34 -19.34
N ASP A 138 5.23 23.67 -18.20
CA ASP A 138 6.51 23.00 -17.91
C ASP A 138 6.68 21.69 -18.70
N LEU A 139 5.57 21.14 -19.19
CA LEU A 139 5.53 20.02 -20.11
C LEU A 139 5.08 20.53 -21.48
N LYS A 140 5.88 20.32 -22.52
CA LYS A 140 5.72 20.95 -23.84
C LYS A 140 4.38 20.62 -24.52
N GLU A 141 3.83 19.44 -24.27
CA GLU A 141 2.64 18.94 -24.96
C GLU A 141 1.42 18.77 -24.04
N VAL A 142 1.62 18.82 -22.72
CA VAL A 142 0.53 18.65 -21.77
C VAL A 142 -0.08 20.02 -21.45
N ARG A 143 -1.28 20.28 -22.00
CA ARG A 143 -2.00 21.56 -21.81
C ARG A 143 -2.71 21.69 -20.45
N ARG A 144 -2.54 20.73 -19.54
CA ARG A 144 -3.17 20.71 -18.22
C ARG A 144 -2.11 20.57 -17.13
N THR A 145 -2.41 21.10 -15.96
CA THR A 145 -1.62 20.83 -14.75
C THR A 145 -1.74 19.35 -14.41
N LEU A 146 -0.61 18.65 -14.30
CA LEU A 146 -0.61 17.28 -13.79
C LEU A 146 -0.52 17.34 -12.28
N GLN A 147 -1.55 16.86 -11.60
CA GLN A 147 -1.64 16.88 -10.13
C GLN A 147 -1.92 15.49 -9.57
N ILE A 148 -1.40 15.20 -8.39
CA ILE A 148 -1.87 14.06 -7.59
C ILE A 148 -3.01 14.54 -6.70
N GLY A 149 -4.08 13.75 -6.60
CA GLY A 149 -5.26 14.10 -5.80
C GLY A 149 -4.99 14.26 -4.30
N HIS A 150 -3.84 13.78 -3.80
CA HIS A 150 -3.39 13.90 -2.41
C HIS A 150 -1.92 14.32 -2.41
N HIS A 151 -1.62 15.54 -2.00
CA HIS A 151 -0.26 16.10 -1.94
C HIS A 151 -0.05 16.95 -0.68
N GLY A 152 1.18 17.38 -0.44
CA GLY A 152 1.55 18.20 0.71
C GLY A 152 1.30 17.50 2.05
N TRP A 153 0.80 18.26 3.03
CA TRP A 153 0.54 17.74 4.37
C TRP A 153 -0.50 16.63 4.41
N THR A 154 -1.50 16.65 3.52
CA THR A 154 -2.52 15.59 3.47
C THR A 154 -1.90 14.24 3.10
N TRP A 155 -0.95 14.24 2.17
CA TRP A 155 -0.19 13.04 1.81
C TRP A 155 0.68 12.56 2.97
N VAL A 156 1.40 13.47 3.65
CA VAL A 156 2.25 13.12 4.79
C VAL A 156 1.43 12.49 5.92
N ILE A 157 0.31 13.13 6.30
CA ILE A 157 -0.60 12.62 7.34
C ILE A 157 -1.12 11.25 6.94
N ARG A 158 -1.56 11.08 5.67
CA ARG A 158 -2.02 9.78 5.16
C ARG A 158 -0.95 8.71 5.26
N VAL A 159 0.29 9.00 4.85
CA VAL A 159 1.40 8.04 4.94
C VAL A 159 1.69 7.69 6.41
N LEU A 160 1.77 8.66 7.30
CA LEU A 160 2.00 8.41 8.73
C LEU A 160 0.87 7.59 9.36
N LEU A 161 -0.39 7.90 9.05
CA LEU A 161 -1.54 7.17 9.57
C LEU A 161 -1.56 5.72 9.04
N SER A 162 -1.35 5.52 7.75
CA SER A 162 -1.25 4.18 7.14
C SER A 162 -0.11 3.37 7.75
N THR A 163 1.06 3.98 7.94
CA THR A 163 2.23 3.35 8.56
C THR A 163 1.95 2.99 10.03
N GLY A 164 1.30 3.87 10.78
CA GLY A 164 0.91 3.63 12.17
C GLY A 164 -0.11 2.49 12.30
N LEU A 165 -1.13 2.48 11.44
CA LEU A 165 -2.12 1.41 11.39
C LEU A 165 -1.49 0.07 10.99
N LEU A 166 -0.55 0.07 10.03
CA LEU A 166 0.19 -1.12 9.64
C LEU A 166 1.06 -1.64 10.80
N ALA A 167 1.77 -0.75 11.48
CA ALA A 167 2.57 -1.10 12.65
C ALA A 167 1.73 -1.68 13.78
N PHE A 168 0.55 -1.10 14.03
CA PHE A 168 -0.41 -1.62 15.00
C PHE A 168 -0.93 -3.01 14.59
N GLY A 169 -1.30 -3.19 13.31
CA GLY A 169 -1.78 -4.46 12.77
C GLY A 169 -0.74 -5.59 12.88
N ILE A 170 0.51 -5.32 12.52
CA ILE A 170 1.61 -6.29 12.65
C ILE A 170 1.96 -6.51 14.13
N GLY A 171 2.09 -5.43 14.89
CA GLY A 171 2.44 -5.48 16.32
C GLY A 171 1.43 -6.29 17.14
N SER A 172 0.13 -6.07 16.95
CA SER A 172 -0.95 -6.80 17.64
C SER A 172 -0.87 -8.32 17.46
N GLN A 173 -0.42 -8.78 16.29
CA GLN A 173 -0.22 -10.22 16.04
C GLN A 173 1.05 -10.75 16.71
N LEU A 174 2.11 -9.95 16.78
CA LEU A 174 3.39 -10.36 17.37
C LEU A 174 3.41 -10.24 18.90
N TRP A 175 2.56 -9.41 19.50
CA TRP A 175 2.45 -9.31 20.97
C TRP A 175 2.10 -10.64 21.63
N GLY A 176 1.33 -11.50 20.96
CA GLY A 176 1.04 -12.86 21.45
C GLY A 176 2.26 -13.76 21.59
N LEU A 177 3.40 -13.42 20.96
CA LEU A 177 4.67 -14.15 21.12
C LEU A 177 5.45 -13.73 22.38
N ILE A 178 5.01 -12.67 23.07
CA ILE A 178 5.66 -12.14 24.28
C ILE A 178 5.12 -12.82 25.54
N GLU A 179 3.86 -13.26 25.54
CA GLU A 179 3.22 -13.77 26.76
C GLU A 179 3.84 -15.09 27.24
N PRO A 180 4.04 -15.24 28.57
CA PRO A 180 4.56 -16.46 29.12
C PRO A 180 3.54 -17.57 28.88
N THR A 181 3.94 -18.61 28.16
CA THR A 181 3.24 -19.90 28.17
C THR A 181 3.00 -20.26 29.63
N GLN A 182 1.74 -20.26 30.07
CA GLN A 182 1.39 -20.76 31.39
C GLN A 182 1.93 -22.19 31.40
N THR A 183 3.00 -22.41 32.16
CA THR A 183 3.49 -23.76 32.44
C THR A 183 2.28 -24.49 32.99
N PRO A 184 1.77 -25.55 32.34
CA PRO A 184 0.62 -26.28 32.85
C PRO A 184 0.98 -26.62 34.29
N ALA A 185 0.15 -26.14 35.23
CA ALA A 185 0.35 -26.40 36.64
C ALA A 185 0.57 -27.90 36.74
N THR A 186 1.77 -28.29 37.18
CA THR A 186 2.12 -29.68 37.37
C THR A 186 1.09 -30.15 38.38
N THR A 187 0.08 -30.89 37.91
CA THR A 187 -0.92 -31.49 38.78
C THR A 187 -0.13 -32.31 39.75
N SER A 188 0.01 -31.79 40.97
CA SER A 188 0.68 -32.46 42.06
C SER A 188 -0.11 -33.74 42.29
N GLU A 189 0.36 -34.85 41.74
CA GLU A 189 -0.12 -36.18 42.09
C GLU A 189 -0.05 -36.27 43.61
N ALA A 190 -1.22 -36.37 44.24
CA ALA A 190 -1.31 -36.61 45.67
C ALA A 190 -0.59 -37.93 45.97
N PRO A 191 0.29 -37.99 46.99
CA PRO A 191 0.96 -39.23 47.34
C PRO A 191 -0.10 -40.26 47.78
N LEU A 192 -0.16 -41.37 47.05
CA LEU A 192 -0.88 -42.58 47.43
C LEU A 192 -0.42 -43.01 48.83
N GLN A 193 -1.23 -42.70 49.85
CA GLN A 193 -1.12 -43.31 51.17
C GLN A 193 -1.39 -44.81 51.02
N LYS A 194 -0.34 -45.62 51.16
CA LYS A 194 -0.48 -47.07 51.40
C LYS A 194 -0.80 -47.25 52.88
N THR A 195 -2.03 -47.68 53.17
CA THR A 195 -2.43 -48.35 54.42
C THR A 195 -2.09 -49.82 54.38
#